data_AF-C6BPF7-F1
#
_entry.id   AF-C6BPF7-F1
#
_cell.length_a   1.000
_cell.length_b   1.000
_cell.length_c   1.000
_cell.angle_alpha   90.00
_cell.angle_beta   90.00
_cell.angle_gamma   90.00
#
_symmetry.space_group_name_H-M   'P 1'
#
loop_
_entity.id
_entity.type
_entity.pdbx_description
1 polymer ?
#
loop_
_entity_poly.entity_id
_entity_poly.type
_entity_poly.pdbx_seq_one_letter_code
_entity_poly.pdbx_strand_id
1 'polypeptide(L)'
;MDTFRPLREPARSIYDALQREASKRNERTVEEWLAAEPDAVLREAIFQAHKLGLKPPSMQEVQHAERLASGHTDYASKWAIGVAEAMTPNRE
;
A
#
# COMPACT_ATOMS: atom_id res chain seq x y z
N MET A 1 19.21 -5.86 -2.72
CA MET A 1 18.18 -6.08 -3.74
C MET A 1 16.93 -6.49 -2.99
N ASP A 2 15.83 -5.76 -3.14
CA ASP A 2 14.58 -6.07 -2.43
C ASP A 2 13.79 -7.09 -3.25
N THR A 3 13.88 -8.36 -2.86
CA THR A 3 13.29 -9.49 -3.61
C THR A 3 11.77 -9.39 -3.73
N PHE A 4 11.12 -8.72 -2.79
CA PHE A 4 9.66 -8.65 -2.74
C PHE A 4 9.10 -7.38 -3.39
N ARG A 5 9.93 -6.40 -3.75
CA ARG A 5 9.46 -5.15 -4.35
C ARG A 5 8.69 -5.39 -5.67
N PRO A 6 7.42 -4.95 -5.78
CA PRO A 6 6.67 -5.05 -7.03
C PRO A 6 7.35 -4.35 -8.20
N LEU A 7 7.23 -4.91 -9.40
CA LEU A 7 7.89 -4.37 -10.59
C LEU A 7 7.03 -3.38 -11.39
N ARG A 8 5.70 -3.43 -11.20
CA ARG A 8 4.71 -2.67 -12.01
C ARG A 8 3.96 -1.65 -11.16
N GLU A 9 3.57 -0.56 -11.81
CA GLU A 9 2.64 0.42 -11.23
C GLU A 9 1.21 -0.12 -11.25
N PRO A 10 0.35 0.29 -10.29
CA PRO A 10 0.63 1.23 -9.21
C PRO A 10 1.30 0.60 -7.96
N ALA A 11 1.35 -0.74 -7.89
CA ALA A 11 1.85 -1.46 -6.71
C ALA A 11 3.28 -1.07 -6.31
N ARG A 12 4.16 -0.83 -7.28
CA ARG A 12 5.55 -0.42 -7.01
C ARG A 12 5.66 0.92 -6.28
N SER A 13 4.95 1.95 -6.75
CA SER A 13 4.99 3.26 -6.07
C SER A 13 4.35 3.20 -4.68
N ILE A 14 3.27 2.43 -4.53
CA ILE A 14 2.61 2.21 -3.23
C ILE A 14 3.58 1.52 -2.26
N TYR A 15 4.28 0.49 -2.71
CA TYR A 15 5.31 -0.19 -1.94
C TYR A 15 6.41 0.78 -1.48
N ASP A 16 6.94 1.60 -2.39
CA ASP A 16 7.98 2.57 -2.07
C ASP A 16 7.49 3.66 -1.09
N ALA A 17 6.22 4.05 -1.14
CA ALA A 17 5.61 4.94 -0.17
C ALA A 17 5.51 4.29 1.22
N LEU A 18 5.06 3.03 1.29
CA LEU A 18 5.02 2.28 2.53
C LEU A 18 6.42 2.12 3.14
N GLN A 19 7.44 1.75 2.35
CA GLN A 19 8.81 1.61 2.86
C GLN A 19 9.38 2.93 3.39
N ARG A 20 9.10 4.05 2.72
CA ARG A 20 9.48 5.38 3.22
C ARG A 20 8.82 5.70 4.56
N GLU A 21 7.55 5.34 4.74
CA GLU A 21 6.86 5.57 6.00
C GLU A 21 7.34 4.60 7.10
N ALA A 22 7.53 3.32 6.77
CA ALA A 22 8.03 2.30 7.68
C ALA A 22 9.44 2.63 8.21
N SER A 23 10.27 3.32 7.42
CA SER A 23 11.59 3.78 7.85
C SER A 23 11.56 4.75 9.05
N LYS A 24 10.41 5.39 9.30
CA LYS A 24 10.18 6.33 10.41
C LYS A 24 9.63 5.66 11.67
N ARG A 25 9.36 4.34 11.65
CA ARG A 25 8.81 3.61 12.81
C ARG A 25 9.67 3.76 14.07
N ASN A 26 11.00 3.88 13.91
CA ASN A 26 11.93 4.02 15.03
C ASN A 26 11.80 5.35 15.77
N GLU A 27 11.09 6.32 15.20
CA GLU A 27 10.91 7.68 15.75
C GLU A 27 9.49 7.89 16.31
N ARG A 28 8.61 6.87 16.28
CA ARG A 28 7.19 6.97 16.63
C ARG A 28 6.74 5.85 17.57
N THR A 29 5.71 6.13 18.36
CA THR A 29 5.04 5.09 19.16
C THR A 29 4.26 4.12 18.27
N VAL A 30 3.86 2.98 18.84
CA VAL A 30 3.19 1.91 18.09
C VAL A 30 1.89 2.38 17.45
N GLU A 31 1.11 3.16 18.18
CA GLU A 31 -0.18 3.68 17.74
C GLU A 31 -0.02 4.73 16.63
N GLU A 32 1.03 5.54 16.69
CA GLU A 32 1.32 6.56 15.67
C GLU A 32 1.73 5.97 14.32
N TRP A 33 2.49 4.87 14.29
CA TRP A 33 2.85 4.25 13.01
C TRP A 33 1.70 3.43 12.42
N LEU A 34 0.86 2.80 13.27
CA LEU A 34 -0.32 2.05 12.81
C LEU A 34 -1.34 2.93 12.08
N ALA A 35 -1.46 4.21 12.46
CA ALA A 35 -2.31 5.16 11.76
C ALA A 35 -1.63 5.77 10.52
N ALA A 36 -0.33 6.08 10.60
CA ALA A 36 0.39 6.78 9.54
C ALA A 36 0.59 5.95 8.26
N GLU A 37 0.74 4.63 8.39
CA GLU A 37 0.98 3.75 7.24
C GLU A 37 -0.21 3.62 6.29
N PRO A 38 -1.43 3.33 6.76
CA PRO A 38 -2.63 3.35 5.92
C PRO A 38 -2.84 4.70 5.23
N ASP A 39 -2.58 5.82 5.90
CA ASP A 39 -2.68 7.15 5.32
C ASP A 39 -1.64 7.39 4.22
N ALA A 40 -0.38 6.99 4.44
CA ALA A 40 0.68 7.12 3.44
C ALA A 40 0.38 6.26 2.19
N VAL A 41 -0.09 5.03 2.41
CA VAL A 41 -0.52 4.11 1.35
C VAL A 41 -1.69 4.68 0.57
N LEU A 42 -2.73 5.15 1.26
CA LEU A 42 -3.92 5.75 0.63
C LEU A 42 -3.54 6.98 -0.21
N ARG A 43 -2.69 7.86 0.33
CA ARG A 43 -2.26 9.09 -0.38
C ARG A 43 -1.54 8.76 -1.68
N GLU A 44 -0.58 7.83 -1.65
CA GLU A 44 0.14 7.42 -2.85
C GLU A 44 -0.78 6.68 -3.83
N ALA A 45 -1.68 5.82 -3.32
CA ALA A 45 -2.62 5.09 -4.16
C ALA A 45 -3.58 6.03 -4.90
N ILE A 46 -4.11 7.06 -4.24
CA ILE A 46 -4.94 8.10 -4.88
C ILE A 46 -4.15 8.85 -5.95
N PHE A 47 -2.90 9.23 -5.65
CA PHE A 47 -2.04 9.90 -6.63
C PHE A 47 -1.81 9.03 -7.88
N GLN A 48 -1.49 7.75 -7.70
CA GLN A 48 -1.31 6.81 -8.81
C GLN A 48 -2.62 6.54 -9.55
N ALA A 49 -3.75 6.50 -8.83
CA ALA A 49 -5.07 6.33 -9.44
C ALA A 49 -5.35 7.43 -10.48
N HIS A 50 -5.17 8.69 -10.06
CA HIS A 50 -5.36 9.84 -10.95
C HIS A 50 -4.35 9.83 -12.10
N LYS A 51 -3.09 9.49 -11.84
CA LYS A 51 -2.03 9.45 -12.86
C LYS A 51 -2.28 8.38 -13.93
N LEU A 52 -2.84 7.22 -13.55
CA LEU A 52 -3.02 6.06 -14.41
C LEU A 52 -4.46 5.91 -14.94
N GLY A 53 -5.39 6.77 -14.53
CA GLY A 53 -6.80 6.68 -14.88
C GLY A 53 -7.52 5.48 -14.23
N LEU A 54 -7.09 5.09 -13.02
CA LEU A 54 -7.70 4.02 -12.23
C LEU A 54 -8.70 4.57 -11.22
N LYS A 55 -9.51 3.69 -10.62
CA LYS A 55 -10.39 4.05 -9.50
C LYS A 55 -9.52 4.32 -8.26
N PRO A 56 -9.64 5.47 -7.57
CA PRO A 56 -8.96 5.67 -6.30
C PRO A 56 -9.55 4.72 -5.24
N PRO A 57 -8.70 4.06 -4.42
CA PRO A 57 -9.20 3.18 -3.39
C PRO A 57 -9.73 4.01 -2.20
N SER A 58 -10.64 3.43 -1.45
CA SER A 58 -11.10 3.92 -0.15
C SER A 58 -10.16 3.46 0.98
N MET A 59 -10.21 4.17 2.11
CA MET A 59 -9.48 3.73 3.32
C MET A 59 -9.89 2.32 3.76
N GLN A 60 -11.16 1.94 3.58
CA GLN A 60 -11.63 0.60 3.91
C GLN A 60 -11.01 -0.48 3.03
N GLU A 61 -10.87 -0.23 1.72
CA GLU A 61 -10.17 -1.14 0.78
C GLU A 61 -8.68 -1.24 1.15
N VAL A 62 -8.04 -0.14 1.52
CA VAL A 62 -6.64 -0.14 1.99
C VAL A 62 -6.46 -0.98 3.25
N GLN A 63 -7.30 -0.80 4.26
CA GLN A 63 -7.27 -1.58 5.50
C GLN A 63 -7.66 -3.04 5.29
N HIS A 64 -8.54 -3.32 4.34
CA HIS A 64 -8.88 -4.70 3.99
C HIS A 64 -7.67 -5.42 3.37
N ALA A 65 -6.99 -4.79 2.42
CA ALA A 65 -5.76 -5.33 1.83
C ALA A 65 -4.65 -5.51 2.87
N GLU A 66 -4.54 -4.60 3.84
CA GLU A 66 -3.60 -4.68 4.97
C GLU A 66 -3.81 -5.94 5.80
N ARG A 67 -5.07 -6.20 6.20
CA ARG A 67 -5.44 -7.41 6.95
C ARG A 67 -5.14 -8.70 6.20
N LEU A 68 -5.30 -8.71 4.88
CA LEU A 68 -4.98 -9.86 4.03
C LEU A 68 -3.47 -10.06 3.84
N ALA A 69 -2.68 -9.01 4.00
CA ALA A 69 -1.22 -9.07 3.94
C ALA A 69 -0.60 -9.42 5.29
N SER A 70 -1.26 -9.07 6.40
CA SER A 70 -0.79 -9.34 7.76
C SER A 70 -0.40 -10.80 7.97
N GLY A 71 0.78 -11.02 8.56
CA GLY A 71 1.34 -12.35 8.80
C GLY A 71 2.12 -12.96 7.62
N HIS A 72 2.12 -12.33 6.44
CA HIS A 72 2.93 -12.77 5.31
C HIS A 72 4.37 -12.26 5.40
N THR A 73 5.34 -13.09 4.99
CA THR A 73 6.77 -12.72 4.92
C THR A 73 7.03 -11.56 3.96
N ASP A 74 6.22 -11.45 2.92
CA ASP A 74 6.23 -10.39 1.90
C ASP A 74 5.15 -9.32 2.15
N TYR A 75 4.77 -9.11 3.42
CA TYR A 75 3.71 -8.19 3.89
C TYR A 75 3.57 -6.90 3.05
N ALA A 76 4.64 -6.10 2.95
CA ALA A 76 4.59 -4.81 2.27
C ALA A 76 4.27 -4.94 0.76
N SER A 77 4.77 -6.00 0.13
CA SER A 77 4.51 -6.30 -1.29
C SER A 77 3.07 -6.73 -1.48
N LYS A 78 2.62 -7.69 -0.66
CA LYS A 78 1.26 -8.20 -0.70
C LYS A 78 0.21 -7.11 -0.45
N TRP A 79 0.48 -6.23 0.51
CA TRP A 79 -0.41 -5.10 0.78
C TRP A 79 -0.47 -4.15 -0.42
N ALA A 80 0.67 -3.75 -0.97
CA ALA A 80 0.73 -2.86 -2.13
C ALA A 80 0.03 -3.44 -3.37
N ILE A 81 0.16 -4.76 -3.60
CA ILE A 81 -0.55 -5.49 -4.66
C ILE A 81 -2.06 -5.48 -4.39
N GLY A 82 -2.51 -5.82 -3.18
CA GLY A 82 -3.94 -5.83 -2.85
C GLY A 82 -4.59 -4.45 -2.98
N VAL A 83 -3.89 -3.37 -2.64
CA VAL A 83 -4.37 -2.00 -2.89
C VAL A 83 -4.44 -1.71 -4.39
N ALA A 84 -3.43 -2.10 -5.17
CA ALA A 84 -3.44 -1.94 -6.61
C ALA A 84 -4.59 -2.70 -7.29
N GLU A 85 -4.93 -3.89 -6.80
CA GLU A 85 -6.06 -4.70 -7.27
C GLU A 85 -7.39 -4.00 -6.99
N ALA A 86 -7.58 -3.40 -5.81
CA ALA A 86 -8.78 -2.64 -5.47
C ALA A 86 -8.99 -1.38 -6.35
N MET A 87 -7.92 -0.87 -6.95
CA MET A 87 -7.96 0.27 -7.88
C MET A 87 -8.35 -0.12 -9.31
N THR A 88 -8.21 -1.41 -9.64
CA THR A 88 -8.63 -1.95 -10.93
C THR A 88 -10.05 -2.51 -10.83
N PRO A 89 -10.94 -2.23 -11.80
CA PRO A 89 -12.21 -2.93 -11.85
C PRO A 89 -11.92 -4.43 -12.06
N ASN A 90 -12.45 -5.29 -11.18
CA ASN A 90 -12.34 -6.74 -11.31
C ASN A 90 -12.75 -7.18 -12.72
N ARG A 91 -11.85 -7.89 -13.42
CA ARG A 91 -12.28 -8.92 -14.35
C ARG A 91 -12.78 -10.08 -13.49
N GLU A 92 -14.10 -10.22 -13.47
CA GLU A 92 -14.92 -11.40 -13.17
C GLU A 92 -14.35 -12.46 -12.21
#